data_AF-A0A432QBY3-F1
#
_entry.id   AF-A0A432QBY3-F1
#
_cell.length_a   1.000
_cell.length_b   1.000
_cell.length_c   1.000
_cell.angle_alpha   90.00
_cell.angle_beta   90.00
_cell.angle_gamma   90.00
#
_symmetry.space_group_name_H-M   'P 1'
#
loop_
_entity.id
_entity.type
_entity.pdbx_description
1 polymer ?
#
loop_
_entity_poly.entity_id
_entity_poly.type
_entity_poly.pdbx_seq_one_letter_code
_entity_poly.pdbx_strand_id
1 'polypeptide(L)' 'KIDTDFFPNATRDSVWSGSAYADFSMASWYLSFASGTSGYANRDSIYPVRLVRQSP' A
#
# COMPACT_ATOMS: atom_id res chain seq x y z
N LYS A 1 -2.45 -14.28 4.95
CA LYS A 1 -3.53 -14.25 3.93
C LYS A 1 -4.35 -13.00 4.21
N ILE A 2 -4.68 -12.19 3.20
CA ILE A 2 -5.56 -11.02 3.41
C ILE A 2 -6.98 -11.49 3.70
N ASP A 3 -7.61 -10.90 4.71
CA ASP A 3 -9.02 -11.12 5.03
C ASP A 3 -9.88 -10.33 4.04
N THR A 4 -10.51 -11.05 3.10
CA THR A 4 -11.35 -10.45 2.05
C THR A 4 -12.73 -10.05 2.56
N ASP A 5 -13.15 -10.54 3.73
CA ASP A 5 -14.44 -10.19 4.32
C ASP A 5 -14.35 -8.81 4.96
N PHE A 6 -13.22 -8.51 5.61
CA PHE A 6 -12.89 -7.17 6.10
C PHE A 6 -12.46 -6.21 5.00
N PHE A 7 -11.86 -6.74 3.93
CA PHE A 7 -11.32 -5.95 2.83
C PHE A 7 -11.90 -6.41 1.49
N PRO A 8 -13.20 -6.13 1.23
CA PRO A 8 -13.82 -6.47 -0.04
C PRO A 8 -13.08 -5.80 -1.19
N ASN A 9 -12.87 -6.54 -2.28
CA ASN A 9 -12.09 -6.15 -3.47
C ASN A 9 -10.59 -5.88 -3.21
N ALA A 10 -10.03 -6.35 -2.10
CA ALA A 10 -8.58 -6.36 -1.95
C ALA A 10 -7.94 -7.32 -2.97
N THR A 11 -7.39 -6.76 -4.03
CA THR A 11 -6.48 -7.47 -4.92
C THR A 11 -5.19 -7.78 -4.18
N ARG A 12 -4.42 -8.77 -4.66
CA ARG A 12 -3.10 -9.11 -4.10
C ARG A 12 -2.02 -8.08 -4.51
N ASP A 13 -2.44 -6.90 -4.90
CA ASP A 13 -1.56 -5.86 -5.45
C ASP A 13 -0.79 -5.14 -4.33
N SER A 14 0.28 -4.48 -4.74
CA SER A 14 0.96 -3.50 -3.90
C SER A 14 0.18 -2.19 -3.91
N VAL A 15 -0.06 -1.61 -2.74
CA VAL A 15 -0.71 -0.30 -2.59
C VAL A 15 0.25 0.73 -2.01
N TRP A 16 0.12 1.98 -2.42
CA TRP A 16 0.84 3.06 -1.76
C TRP A 16 0.39 3.26 -0.31
N SER A 17 1.35 3.49 0.57
CA SER A 17 1.13 4.10 1.88
C SER A 17 1.06 5.63 1.75
N GLY A 18 0.39 6.30 2.69
CA GLY A 18 0.44 7.75 2.83
C GLY A 18 1.79 8.27 3.37
N SER A 19 2.74 7.38 3.68
CA SER A 19 4.04 7.73 4.26
C SER A 19 5.13 7.85 3.20
N ALA A 20 5.75 9.04 3.13
CA ALA A 20 6.97 9.24 2.36
C ALA A 20 8.14 8.38 2.87
N TYR A 21 9.05 8.01 1.97
CA TYR A 21 10.32 7.42 2.36
C TYR A 21 11.30 8.52 2.79
N ALA A 22 11.85 8.43 4.00
CA ALA A 22 12.60 9.53 4.63
C ALA A 22 13.93 9.82 3.93
N ASP A 23 14.67 8.78 3.54
CA ASP A 23 16.02 8.97 2.97
C ASP A 23 16.01 9.37 1.49
N PHE A 24 14.87 9.19 0.81
CA PHE A 24 14.75 9.48 -0.61
C PHE A 24 13.40 10.14 -0.92
N SER A 25 13.45 11.46 -1.13
CA SER A 25 12.27 12.31 -1.32
C SER A 25 11.42 11.92 -2.53
N MET A 26 12.02 11.28 -3.53
CA MET A 26 11.35 10.75 -4.71
C MET A 26 10.60 9.44 -4.47
N ALA A 27 10.77 8.81 -3.30
CA ALA A 27 10.15 7.55 -2.95
C ALA A 27 9.02 7.66 -1.91
N SER A 28 8.20 6.63 -1.88
CA SER A 28 7.15 6.39 -0.89
C SER A 28 7.16 4.92 -0.46
N TRP A 29 6.59 4.63 0.69
CA TRP A 29 6.37 3.25 1.12
C TRP A 29 5.17 2.64 0.40
N TYR A 30 5.25 1.37 0.03
CA TYR A 30 4.13 0.55 -0.42
C TYR A 30 3.98 -0.70 0.45
N LEU A 31 2.78 -1.29 0.42
CA LEU A 31 2.44 -2.52 1.11
C LEU A 31 2.00 -3.57 0.08
N SER A 32 2.63 -4.75 0.09
CA SER A 32 2.26 -5.89 -0.75
C SER A 32 1.34 -6.84 0.02
N PHE A 33 0.09 -6.98 -0.42
CA PHE A 33 -0.83 -7.95 0.17
C PHE A 33 -0.63 -9.38 -0.35
N ALA A 34 0.11 -9.57 -1.45
CA ALA A 34 0.51 -10.89 -1.93
C ALA A 34 1.48 -11.58 -0.97
N SER A 35 2.50 -10.85 -0.51
CA SER A 35 3.61 -11.35 0.31
C SER A 35 3.52 -10.93 1.79
N GLY A 36 2.70 -9.92 2.12
CA GLY A 36 2.62 -9.37 3.48
C GLY A 36 3.85 -8.52 3.86
N THR A 37 4.55 -7.98 2.87
CA THR A 37 5.79 -7.20 3.06
C THR A 37 5.58 -5.73 2.71
N SER A 38 6.37 -4.85 3.30
CA SER A 38 6.51 -3.45 2.90
C SER A 38 7.80 -3.23 2.10
N GLY A 39 7.81 -2.21 1.26
CA GLY A 39 9.00 -1.73 0.56
C GLY A 39 8.86 -0.27 0.17
N TYR A 40 9.86 0.29 -0.49
CA TYR A 40 9.79 1.63 -1.06
C TYR A 40 9.95 1.58 -2.57
N ALA A 41 9.33 2.52 -3.27
CA ALA A 41 9.48 2.70 -4.71
C ALA A 41 9.35 4.19 -5.05
N ASN A 42 9.80 4.58 -6.23
CA ASN A 42 9.64 5.95 -6.72
C ASN A 42 8.15 6.28 -6.88
N ARG A 43 7.78 7.53 -6.55
CA ARG A 43 6.39 8.02 -6.59
C ARG A 43 5.77 8.04 -7.99
N ASP A 44 6.59 7.91 -9.04
CA ASP A 44 6.16 7.76 -10.43
C ASP A 44 5.74 6.32 -10.79
N SER A 45 5.98 5.35 -9.89
CA SER A 45 5.56 3.97 -10.07
C SER A 45 4.05 3.80 -9.95
N ILE A 46 3.48 2.95 -10.79
CA ILE A 46 2.04 2.73 -10.88
C ILE A 46 1.61 1.75 -9.79
N TYR A 47 1.22 2.28 -8.62
CA TYR A 47 0.53 1.53 -7.59
C TYR A 47 -0.81 2.19 -7.24
N PRO A 48 -1.88 1.41 -7.03
CA PRO A 48 -3.15 1.95 -6.53
C PRO A 48 -3.00 2.55 -5.13
N VAL A 49 -3.85 3.53 -4.85
CA VAL A 49 -4.03 4.09 -3.50
C VAL A 49 -5.31 3.52 -2.90
N ARG A 50 -5.27 3.15 -1.62
CA ARG A 50 -6.43 2.64 -0.90
C ARG A 50 -6.82 3.59 0.23
N LEU A 51 -8.03 4.12 0.19
CA LEU A 51 -8.60 4.88 1.30
C LEU A 51 -8.99 3.93 2.43
N VAL A 52 -8.48 4.20 3.62
CA VAL A 52 -8.86 3.50 4.85
C VAL A 52 -9.72 4.46 5.66
N ARG A 53 -10.93 4.03 6.00
CA ARG A 53 -11.79 4.76 6.93
C ARG A 53 -11.54 4.24 8.34
N GLN A 54 -11.45 5.14 9.30
CA GLN A 54 -11.61 4.76 10.70
C GLN A 54 -13.02 4.18 10.88
N SER A 55 -13.14 3.10 11.65
CA SER A 55 -14.44 2.52 11.98
C SER A 55 -15.35 3.57 12.64
N PRO A 56 -16.69 3.44 12.54
CA PRO A 56 -17.63 4.26 13.30
C PRO A 56 -17.34 4.22 14.82
#